data_AF-A0A229UMG0-F1
#
_entry.id   AF-A0A229UMG0-F1
#
_cell.length_a   1.000
_cell.length_b   1.000
_cell.length_c   1.000
_cell.angle_alpha   90.00
_cell.angle_beta   90.00
_cell.angle_gamma   90.00
#
_symmetry.space_group_name_H-M   'P 1'
#
loop_
_entity.id
_entity.type
_entity.pdbx_description
1 polymer ?
#
loop_
_entity_poly.entity_id
_entity_poly.type
_entity_poly.pdbx_seq_one_letter_code
_entity_poly.pdbx_strand_id
1 'polypeptide(L)'
;MKEAIIVNLDGYMTDVTLVADDVTGVFPIYQQPGKSESEEVVEPVLTGHTVAVPVTPGLYKPRFDFAAWETYQTTLEAYRISLATWQGTPEEDRASEPPSWTGEMSACWIEGLTQEELDAIKNTVPPKSTEQKLEESLALVAQLRQEIAVQKDINAANSADFMALVDYLAEKGVLD
;
A
#
# COMPACT_ATOMS: atom_id res chain seq x y z
N MET A 1 -1.02 22.29 11.67
CA MET A 1 -1.92 21.14 11.42
C MET A 1 -1.05 20.02 10.90
N LYS A 2 -1.23 18.80 11.41
CA LYS A 2 -0.50 17.60 11.03
C LYS A 2 -1.44 16.46 10.69
N GLU A 3 -0.91 15.45 10.02
CA GLU A 3 -1.65 14.23 9.69
C GLU A 3 -1.76 13.31 10.90
N ALA A 4 -2.92 12.70 11.05
CA ALA A 4 -3.19 11.58 11.95
C ALA A 4 -3.83 10.45 11.14
N ILE A 5 -3.46 9.22 11.46
CA ILE A 5 -3.88 8.05 10.68
C ILE A 5 -5.10 7.42 11.33
N ILE A 6 -6.14 7.17 10.54
CA ILE A 6 -7.29 6.40 10.97
C ILE A 6 -6.99 4.93 10.72
N VAL A 7 -6.97 4.13 11.78
CA VAL A 7 -6.75 2.70 11.74
C VAL A 7 -8.00 1.94 12.14
N ASN A 8 -8.17 0.72 11.61
CA ASN A 8 -9.21 -0.19 12.07
C ASN A 8 -8.83 -0.84 13.42
N LEU A 9 -9.67 -1.75 13.92
CA LEU A 9 -9.43 -2.47 15.17
C LEU A 9 -8.20 -3.39 15.13
N ASP A 10 -7.78 -3.81 13.94
CA ASP A 10 -6.58 -4.62 13.71
C ASP A 10 -5.31 -3.75 13.51
N GLY A 11 -5.43 -2.43 13.61
CA GLY A 11 -4.32 -1.48 13.48
C GLY A 11 -3.93 -1.16 12.05
N TYR A 12 -4.61 -1.69 11.03
CA TYR A 12 -4.34 -1.34 9.64
C TYR A 12 -4.86 0.05 9.31
N MET A 13 -4.03 0.82 8.62
CA MET A 13 -4.41 2.12 8.07
C MET A 13 -5.61 1.98 7.12
N THR A 14 -6.62 2.83 7.34
CA THR A 14 -7.84 2.91 6.54
C THR A 14 -8.01 4.28 5.90
N ASP A 15 -7.66 5.35 6.61
CA ASP A 15 -7.77 6.73 6.11
C ASP A 15 -6.77 7.66 6.83
N VAL A 16 -6.70 8.92 6.42
CA VAL A 16 -5.92 9.99 7.06
C VAL A 16 -6.84 11.16 7.40
N THR A 17 -6.63 11.77 8.56
CA THR A 17 -7.31 12.99 8.98
C THR A 17 -6.31 14.04 9.41
N LEU A 18 -6.70 15.31 9.40
CA LEU A 18 -5.86 16.42 9.85
C LEU A 18 -6.22 16.81 11.29
N VAL A 19 -5.22 16.89 12.14
CA VAL A 19 -5.33 17.31 13.54
C VAL A 19 -4.43 18.51 13.81
N ALA A 20 -4.62 19.17 14.95
CA ALA A 20 -3.71 20.21 15.40
C ALA A 20 -2.33 19.64 15.76
N ASP A 21 -1.29 20.46 15.66
CA ASP A 21 0.11 20.00 15.79
C ASP A 21 0.44 19.45 17.18
N ASP A 22 -0.27 19.94 18.20
CA ASP A 22 -0.16 19.57 19.61
C ASP A 22 -0.86 18.24 19.95
N VAL A 23 -1.84 17.81 19.15
CA VAL A 23 -2.57 16.56 19.37
C VAL A 23 -1.64 15.37 19.19
N THR A 24 -1.40 14.59 20.25
CA THR A 24 -0.54 13.40 20.20
C THR A 24 -1.20 12.27 20.97
N GLY A 25 -1.20 11.06 20.41
CA GLY A 25 -1.79 9.88 21.03
C GLY A 25 -2.72 9.10 20.13
N VAL A 26 -3.49 8.19 20.74
CA VAL A 26 -4.43 7.29 20.07
C VAL A 26 -5.83 7.53 20.64
N PHE A 27 -6.80 7.78 19.76
CA PHE A 27 -8.15 8.17 20.15
C PHE A 27 -9.18 7.21 19.54
N PRO A 28 -10.13 6.67 20.30
CA PRO A 28 -11.15 5.76 19.76
C PRO A 28 -12.14 6.49 18.85
N ILE A 29 -12.57 5.80 17.80
CA ILE A 29 -13.61 6.24 16.86
C ILE A 29 -14.84 5.38 17.09
N TYR A 30 -15.95 6.00 17.46
CA TYR A 30 -17.23 5.34 17.66
C TYR A 30 -18.21 5.68 16.55
N GLN A 31 -18.89 4.66 16.03
CA GLN A 31 -20.02 4.83 15.13
C GLN A 31 -21.31 4.79 15.94
N GLN A 32 -22.12 5.84 15.79
CA GLN A 32 -23.50 5.80 16.28
C GLN A 32 -24.33 4.92 15.33
N PRO A 33 -24.99 3.88 15.83
CA PRO A 33 -25.95 3.11 15.03
C PRO A 33 -27.07 4.06 14.58
N GLY A 34 -27.50 3.90 13.32
CA GLY A 34 -28.56 4.73 12.74
C GLY A 34 -29.80 4.72 13.61
N LYS A 35 -30.40 5.91 13.79
CA LYS A 35 -31.60 6.16 14.60
C LYS A 35 -32.70 5.13 14.25
N SER A 36 -32.92 4.11 15.08
CA SER A 36 -34.10 3.26 14.95
C SER A 36 -35.33 4.03 15.42
N GLU A 37 -36.49 3.76 14.82
CA GLU A 37 -37.77 4.35 15.23
C GLU A 37 -38.21 3.91 16.64
N SER A 38 -37.52 2.94 17.24
CA SER A 38 -37.62 2.58 18.65
C SER A 38 -36.72 3.47 19.51
N GLU A 39 -37.27 4.04 20.60
CA GLU A 39 -36.53 4.78 21.64
C GLU A 39 -35.58 3.89 22.47
N GLU A 40 -34.94 2.88 21.87
CA GLU A 40 -33.87 2.14 22.52
C GLU A 40 -32.55 2.89 22.30
N VAL A 41 -31.93 3.29 23.41
CA VAL A 41 -30.59 3.87 23.41
C VAL A 41 -29.61 2.76 23.01
N VAL A 42 -29.28 2.66 21.73
CA VAL A 42 -28.30 1.70 21.25
C VAL A 42 -26.89 2.23 21.57
N GLU A 43 -26.06 1.40 22.21
CA GLU A 43 -24.70 1.75 22.57
C GLU A 43 -23.82 2.00 21.31
N PRO A 44 -22.96 3.03 21.33
CA PRO A 44 -22.07 3.31 20.21
C PRO A 44 -21.01 2.21 20.04
N VAL A 45 -20.77 1.79 18.79
CA VAL A 45 -19.84 0.69 18.46
C VAL A 45 -18.47 1.28 18.14
N LEU A 46 -17.41 0.77 18.76
CA LEU A 46 -16.03 1.15 18.43
C LEU A 46 -15.68 0.59 17.04
N THR A 47 -15.34 1.47 16.11
CA THR A 47 -15.03 1.10 14.72
C THR A 47 -13.56 1.23 14.35
N GLY A 48 -12.77 1.96 15.14
CA GLY A 48 -11.36 2.18 14.85
C GLY A 48 -10.72 3.19 15.80
N HIS A 49 -9.54 3.67 15.42
CA HIS A 49 -8.80 4.67 16.18
C HIS A 49 -8.19 5.74 15.27
N THR A 50 -8.11 6.97 15.76
CA THR A 50 -7.28 8.03 15.20
C THR A 50 -5.95 8.04 15.91
N VAL A 51 -4.86 7.84 15.17
CA VAL A 51 -3.49 7.74 15.65
C VAL A 51 -2.72 8.98 15.23
N ALA A 52 -2.46 9.88 16.18
CA ALA A 52 -1.62 11.07 16.00
C ALA A 52 -0.16 10.80 16.42
N VAL A 53 0.33 9.59 16.11
CA VAL A 53 1.69 9.11 16.35
C VAL A 53 2.42 9.01 15.01
N PRO A 54 3.63 9.58 14.86
CA PRO A 54 4.36 9.55 13.60
C PRO A 54 4.69 8.11 13.17
N VAL A 55 4.53 7.82 11.88
CA VAL A 55 4.85 6.52 11.31
C VAL A 55 6.36 6.34 11.17
N THR A 56 6.86 5.16 11.52
CA THR A 56 8.25 4.79 11.26
C THR A 56 8.51 4.73 9.75
N PRO A 57 9.49 5.48 9.22
CA PRO A 57 9.78 5.46 7.79
C PRO A 57 10.29 4.08 7.35
N GLY A 58 10.00 3.71 6.10
CA GLY A 58 10.48 2.46 5.50
C GLY A 58 9.53 1.26 5.62
N LEU A 59 8.36 1.43 6.24
CA LEU A 59 7.28 0.43 6.23
C LEU A 59 6.52 0.47 4.90
N TYR A 60 6.33 -0.69 4.26
CA TYR A 60 5.55 -0.83 3.03
C TYR A 60 4.05 -0.80 3.32
N LYS A 61 3.61 -1.46 4.39
CA LYS A 61 2.24 -1.42 4.87
C LYS A 61 2.21 -1.20 6.38
N PRO A 62 2.22 0.07 6.83
CA PRO A 62 2.19 0.38 8.25
C PRO A 62 0.97 -0.24 8.95
N ARG A 63 1.24 -0.92 10.05
CA ARG A 63 0.23 -1.43 10.99
C ARG A 63 0.54 -0.92 12.38
N PHE A 64 -0.45 -0.37 13.06
CA PHE A 64 -0.34 0.09 14.42
C PHE A 64 -0.45 -1.07 15.40
N ASP A 65 0.51 -1.19 16.31
CA ASP A 65 0.52 -2.20 17.36
C ASP A 65 -0.02 -1.60 18.67
N PHE A 66 -1.28 -1.92 19.00
CA PHE A 66 -1.92 -1.46 20.23
C PHE A 66 -1.25 -2.02 21.50
N ALA A 67 -0.67 -3.22 21.46
CA ALA A 67 0.01 -3.79 22.62
C ALA A 67 1.34 -3.07 22.88
N ALA A 68 2.06 -2.72 21.81
CA ALA A 68 3.24 -1.86 21.92
C ALA A 68 2.88 -0.47 22.48
N TRP A 69 1.76 0.09 22.04
CA TRP A 69 1.25 1.37 22.56
C TRP A 69 0.90 1.32 24.05
N GLU A 70 0.22 0.28 24.52
CA GLU A 70 -0.09 0.10 25.95
C GLU A 70 1.18 -0.03 26.80
N THR A 71 2.19 -0.75 26.29
CA THR A 71 3.49 -0.87 26.94
C THR A 71 4.19 0.48 27.04
N TYR A 72 4.15 1.27 25.95
CA TYR A 72 4.67 2.64 25.92
C TYR A 72 3.98 3.54 26.95
N GLN A 73 2.65 3.50 27.03
CA GLN A 73 1.90 4.30 28.01
C GLN A 73 2.24 3.90 29.45
N THR A 74 2.29 2.60 29.73
CA THR A 74 2.62 2.07 31.07
C THR A 74 4.02 2.52 31.52
N THR A 75 5.00 2.43 30.62
CA THR A 75 6.37 2.84 30.90
C THR A 75 6.51 4.36 31.06
N LEU A 76 5.77 5.14 30.27
CA LEU A 76 5.70 6.60 30.40
C LEU A 76 5.08 7.03 31.73
N GLU A 77 4.01 6.37 32.17
CA GLU A 77 3.39 6.61 33.47
C GLU A 77 4.33 6.26 34.61
N ALA A 78 5.01 5.12 34.55
CA ALA A 78 6.01 4.73 35.55
C ALA A 78 7.14 5.77 35.65
N TYR A 79 7.61 6.30 34.52
CA TYR A 79 8.59 7.39 34.49
C TYR A 79 8.03 8.67 35.14
N ARG A 80 6.80 9.06 34.81
CA ARG A 80 6.15 10.24 35.41
C ARG A 80 6.00 10.10 36.93
N ILE A 81 5.63 8.92 37.41
CA ILE A 81 5.55 8.61 38.85
C ILE A 81 6.93 8.72 39.50
N SER A 82 7.97 8.14 38.87
CA SER A 82 9.35 8.22 39.36
C SER A 82 9.83 9.67 39.45
N LEU A 83 9.58 10.47 38.42
CA LEU A 83 9.93 11.89 38.39
C LEU A 83 9.16 12.69 39.45
N ALA A 84 7.86 12.49 39.57
CA ALA A 84 7.03 13.15 40.58
C ALA A 84 7.48 12.79 42.01
N THR A 85 7.82 11.51 42.23
CA THR A 85 8.36 11.04 43.52
C THR A 85 9.68 11.73 43.83
N TRP A 86 10.62 11.74 42.88
CA TRP A 86 11.91 12.41 43.04
C TRP A 86 11.76 13.92 43.31
N GLN A 87 10.84 14.59 42.59
CA GLN A 87 10.55 16.02 42.76
C GLN A 87 9.90 16.33 44.12
N GLY A 88 9.08 15.40 44.65
CA GLY A 88 8.43 15.53 45.95
C GLY A 88 9.33 15.23 47.15
N THR A 89 10.44 14.52 46.94
CA THR A 89 11.44 14.27 47.99
C THR A 89 12.21 15.55 48.32
N PRO A 90 12.42 15.87 49.62
CA PRO A 90 13.31 16.95 50.05
C PRO A 90 14.69 16.81 49.42
N GLU A 91 15.32 17.93 49.07
CA GLU A 91 16.60 17.93 48.34
C GLU A 91 17.71 17.16 49.08
N GLU A 92 17.71 17.18 50.42
CA GLU A 92 18.67 16.48 51.28
C GLU A 92 18.58 14.95 51.18
N ASP A 93 17.37 14.42 50.92
CA ASP A 93 17.08 12.97 50.84
C ASP A 93 16.95 12.48 49.39
N ARG A 94 17.10 13.39 48.43
CA ARG A 94 16.87 13.13 47.02
C ARG A 94 18.02 12.30 46.45
N ALA A 95 17.70 11.11 45.96
CA ALA A 95 18.63 10.30 45.17
C ALA A 95 18.98 10.99 43.83
N SER A 96 19.85 10.37 43.03
CA SER A 96 20.13 10.85 41.67
C SER A 96 18.83 11.01 40.86
N GLU A 97 18.80 12.04 40.00
CA GLU A 97 17.68 12.29 39.10
C GLU A 97 17.35 11.05 38.27
N PRO A 98 16.05 10.71 38.10
CA PRO A 98 15.68 9.63 37.20
C PRO A 98 16.19 9.92 35.79
N PRO A 99 16.61 8.88 35.04
CA PRO A 99 17.12 9.05 33.69
C PRO A 99 16.08 9.72 32.80
N SER A 100 16.53 10.54 31.85
CA SER A 100 15.62 11.15 30.88
C SER A 100 14.84 10.09 30.11
N TRP A 101 13.54 10.34 29.90
CA TRP A 101 12.71 9.47 29.09
C TRP A 101 13.20 9.44 27.63
N THR A 102 13.49 8.23 27.13
CA THR A 102 13.93 8.00 25.74
C THR A 102 12.94 7.18 24.91
N GLY A 103 11.74 6.89 25.43
CA GLY A 103 10.78 6.04 24.74
C GLY A 103 10.33 6.66 23.41
N GLU A 104 10.61 5.97 22.30
CA GLU A 104 10.24 6.36 20.96
C GLU A 104 8.79 5.96 20.65
N MET A 105 7.90 6.95 20.49
CA MET A 105 6.49 6.69 20.13
C MET A 105 6.34 5.97 18.79
N SER A 106 7.24 6.24 17.83
CA SER A 106 7.22 5.65 16.48
C SER A 106 7.38 4.13 16.49
N ALA A 107 7.96 3.56 17.56
CA ALA A 107 8.13 2.11 17.71
C ALA A 107 6.80 1.33 17.77
N CYS A 108 5.66 2.02 17.91
CA CYS A 108 4.33 1.41 17.87
C CYS A 108 3.86 1.05 16.44
N TRP A 109 4.62 1.43 15.41
CA TRP A 109 4.32 1.08 14.02
C TRP A 109 5.18 -0.10 13.57
N ILE A 110 4.53 -1.14 13.06
CA ILE A 110 5.17 -2.36 12.54
C ILE A 110 4.78 -2.62 11.10
N GLU A 111 5.54 -3.50 10.43
CA GLU A 111 5.20 -3.96 9.10
C GLU A 111 3.99 -4.89 9.15
N GLY A 112 2.99 -4.58 8.32
CA GLY A 112 1.74 -5.33 8.21
C GLY A 112 1.78 -6.39 7.12
N LEU A 113 2.82 -6.42 6.28
CA LEU A 113 3.09 -7.47 5.30
C LEU A 113 3.90 -8.62 5.89
N THR A 114 3.72 -9.82 5.34
CA THR A 114 4.62 -10.94 5.63
C THR A 114 5.94 -10.79 4.88
N GLN A 115 6.97 -11.55 5.30
CA GLN A 115 8.27 -11.53 4.64
C GLN A 115 8.17 -11.95 3.18
N GLU A 116 7.31 -12.92 2.87
CA GLU A 116 7.07 -13.40 1.52
C GLU A 116 6.46 -12.30 0.62
N GLU A 117 5.52 -11.52 1.16
CA GLU A 117 4.92 -10.40 0.44
C GLU A 117 5.95 -9.29 0.17
N LEU A 118 6.81 -8.99 1.16
CA LEU A 118 7.91 -8.04 0.99
C LEU A 118 8.92 -8.51 -0.07
N ASP A 119 9.27 -9.79 -0.05
CA ASP A 119 10.19 -10.38 -1.01
C ASP A 119 9.60 -10.39 -2.42
N ALA A 120 8.29 -10.62 -2.57
CA ALA A 120 7.60 -10.49 -3.85
C ALA A 120 7.67 -9.07 -4.41
N ILE A 121 7.50 -8.05 -3.55
CA ILE A 121 7.62 -6.64 -3.95
C ILE A 121 9.06 -6.31 -4.38
N LYS A 122 10.05 -6.73 -3.59
CA LYS A 122 11.48 -6.50 -3.87
C LYS A 122 11.99 -7.23 -5.11
N ASN A 123 11.43 -8.41 -5.41
CA ASN A 123 11.76 -9.20 -6.60
C ASN A 123 10.96 -8.82 -7.85
N THR A 124 10.16 -7.74 -7.81
CA THR A 124 9.55 -7.22 -9.04
C THR A 124 10.66 -6.80 -10.02
N VAL A 125 10.59 -7.32 -11.25
CA VAL A 125 11.52 -6.92 -12.32
C VAL A 125 11.37 -5.40 -12.49
N PRO A 126 12.47 -4.63 -12.42
CA PRO A 126 12.40 -3.18 -12.58
C PRO A 126 11.67 -2.84 -13.89
N PRO A 127 10.86 -1.78 -13.91
CA PRO A 127 10.12 -1.40 -15.10
C PRO A 127 11.11 -1.23 -16.26
N LYS A 128 10.84 -1.90 -17.39
CA LYS A 128 11.70 -1.81 -18.58
C LYS A 128 11.96 -0.35 -18.91
N SER A 129 13.23 -0.01 -19.11
CA SER A 129 13.66 1.32 -19.54
C SER A 129 12.99 1.70 -20.87
N THR A 130 12.84 2.99 -21.15
CA THR A 130 12.37 3.51 -22.44
C THR A 130 13.17 2.92 -23.61
N GLU A 131 14.47 2.73 -23.42
CA GLU A 131 15.37 2.12 -24.42
C GLU A 131 15.05 0.65 -24.67
N GLN A 132 14.79 -0.13 -23.61
CA GLN A 132 14.38 -1.53 -23.72
C GLN A 132 13.00 -1.67 -24.38
N LYS A 133 12.06 -0.77 -24.06
CA LYS A 133 10.74 -0.73 -24.72
C LYS A 133 10.86 -0.39 -26.20
N LEU A 134 11.77 0.51 -26.56
CA LEU A 134 12.03 0.90 -27.95
C LEU A 134 12.63 -0.27 -28.73
N GLU A 135 13.61 -0.97 -28.16
CA GLU A 135 14.25 -2.13 -28.79
C GLU A 135 13.26 -3.28 -29.00
N GLU A 136 12.43 -3.57 -28.00
CA GLU A 136 11.38 -4.60 -28.09
C GLU A 136 10.30 -4.21 -29.11
N SER A 137 9.90 -2.94 -29.14
CA SER A 137 8.98 -2.42 -30.17
C SER A 137 9.58 -2.48 -31.58
N LEU A 138 10.87 -2.20 -31.74
CA LEU A 138 11.56 -2.29 -33.02
C LEU A 138 11.68 -3.74 -33.50
N ALA A 139 12.00 -4.66 -32.59
CA ALA A 139 12.04 -6.09 -32.88
C ALA A 139 10.66 -6.60 -33.33
N LEU A 140 9.59 -6.20 -32.64
CA LEU A 140 8.23 -6.57 -33.01
C LEU A 140 7.82 -5.99 -34.38
N VAL A 141 8.18 -4.74 -34.66
CA VAL A 141 7.92 -4.12 -35.97
C VAL A 141 8.69 -4.84 -37.08
N ALA A 142 9.93 -5.26 -36.84
CA ALA A 142 10.71 -6.03 -37.80
C ALA A 142 10.08 -7.39 -38.09
N GLN A 143 9.60 -8.09 -37.05
CA GLN A 143 8.92 -9.37 -37.18
C GLN A 143 7.61 -9.24 -37.99
N LEU A 144 6.78 -8.26 -37.67
CA LEU A 144 5.52 -8.02 -38.40
C LEU A 144 5.76 -7.68 -39.87
N ARG A 145 6.82 -6.92 -40.17
CA ARG A 145 7.19 -6.63 -41.57
C ARG A 145 7.58 -7.88 -42.34
N GLN A 146 8.30 -8.79 -41.70
CA GLN A 146 8.67 -10.07 -42.31
C GLN A 146 7.43 -10.92 -42.59
N GLU A 147 6.51 -11.00 -41.65
CA GLU A 147 5.26 -11.75 -41.80
C GLU A 147 4.38 -11.18 -42.93
N ILE A 148 4.27 -9.85 -43.01
CA ILE A 148 3.55 -9.18 -44.12
C ILE A 148 4.18 -9.49 -45.47
N ALA A 149 5.52 -9.53 -45.57
CA ALA A 149 6.20 -9.86 -46.82
C ALA A 149 5.90 -11.30 -47.25
N VAL A 150 6.00 -12.26 -46.33
CA VAL A 150 5.65 -13.67 -46.58
C VAL A 150 4.19 -13.80 -47.02
N GLN A 151 3.26 -13.14 -46.32
CA GLN A 151 1.84 -13.20 -46.67
C GLN A 151 1.57 -12.60 -48.05
N LYS A 152 2.28 -11.53 -48.42
CA LYS A 152 2.17 -10.92 -49.74
C LYS A 152 2.62 -11.87 -50.84
N ASP A 153 3.73 -12.58 -50.63
CA ASP A 153 4.25 -13.56 -51.59
C ASP A 153 3.29 -14.75 -51.74
N ILE A 154 2.73 -15.24 -50.62
CA ILE A 154 1.70 -16.30 -50.63
C ILE A 154 0.45 -15.83 -51.41
N ASN A 155 -0.03 -14.62 -51.15
CA ASN A 155 -1.21 -14.09 -51.83
C ASN A 155 -0.96 -13.89 -53.33
N ALA A 156 0.24 -13.45 -53.73
CA ALA A 156 0.61 -13.32 -55.13
C ALA A 156 0.66 -14.68 -55.84
N ALA A 157 1.24 -15.70 -55.20
CA ALA A 157 1.26 -17.07 -55.72
C ALA A 157 -0.15 -17.65 -55.87
N ASN A 158 -0.99 -17.54 -54.83
CA ASN A 158 -2.38 -18.00 -54.88
C ASN A 158 -3.19 -17.27 -55.97
N SER A 159 -2.95 -15.96 -56.15
CA SER A 159 -3.59 -15.20 -57.21
C SER A 159 -3.14 -15.66 -58.59
N ALA A 160 -1.86 -15.97 -58.78
CA ALA A 160 -1.34 -16.47 -60.05
C ALA A 160 -1.89 -17.87 -60.38
N ASP A 161 -1.93 -18.77 -59.40
CA ASP A 161 -2.51 -20.11 -59.53
C ASP A 161 -4.00 -20.05 -59.86
N PHE A 162 -4.74 -19.13 -59.23
CA PHE A 162 -6.15 -18.91 -59.54
C PHE A 162 -6.36 -18.39 -60.98
N MET A 163 -5.55 -17.43 -61.41
CA MET A 163 -5.62 -16.92 -62.79
C MET A 163 -5.29 -18.01 -63.81
N ALA A 164 -4.26 -18.82 -63.57
CA ALA A 164 -3.92 -19.95 -64.43
C ALA A 164 -5.05 -20.99 -64.52
N LEU A 165 -5.77 -21.24 -63.41
CA LEU A 165 -6.94 -22.10 -63.40
C LEU A 165 -8.11 -21.53 -64.22
N VAL A 166 -8.36 -20.22 -64.09
CA VAL A 166 -9.41 -19.53 -64.87
C VAL A 166 -9.10 -19.59 -66.36
N ASP A 167 -7.86 -19.31 -66.76
CA ASP A 167 -7.42 -19.39 -68.16
C ASP A 167 -7.58 -20.80 -68.73
N TYR A 168 -7.21 -21.83 -67.97
CA TYR A 168 -7.38 -23.23 -68.36
C TYR A 168 -8.86 -23.61 -68.58
N LEU A 169 -9.75 -23.16 -67.70
CA LEU A 169 -11.20 -23.44 -67.81
C LEU A 169 -11.84 -22.71 -68.99
N ALA A 170 -11.38 -21.48 -69.28
CA ALA A 170 -11.79 -20.73 -70.47
C ALA A 170 -11.35 -21.43 -71.76
N GLU A 171 -10.10 -21.94 -71.82
CA GLU A 171 -9.58 -22.68 -72.98
C GLU A 171 -10.33 -24.01 -73.22
N LYS A 172 -10.86 -24.62 -72.15
CA LYS A 172 -11.69 -25.83 -72.22
C LYS A 172 -13.17 -25.58 -72.55
N GLY A 173 -13.59 -24.32 -72.72
CA GLY A 173 -14.99 -23.97 -73.02
C GLY A 173 -15.95 -24.30 -71.87
N VAL A 174 -15.46 -24.32 -70.63
CA VAL A 174 -16.26 -24.61 -69.42
C VAL A 174 -16.84 -23.33 -68.81
N LEU A 175 -16.27 -22.17 -69.15
CA LEU A 175 -16.75 -20.85 -68.77
C LEU A 175 -17.34 -20.18 -70.03
N ASP A 176 -18.68 -20.09 -70.10
CA ASP A 176 -19.44 -19.28 -71.09
C ASP A 176 -19.54 -17.82 -70.63
#